data_AF-A0AAV9KTW8-F1
#
_entry.id   AF-A0AAV9KTW8-F1
#
_cell.length_a   1.000
_cell.length_b   1.000
_cell.length_c   1.000
_cell.angle_alpha   90.00
_cell.angle_beta   90.00
_cell.angle_gamma   90.00
#
_symmetry.space_group_name_H-M   'P 1'
#
loop_
_entity.id
_entity.type
_entity.pdbx_description
1 polymer ?
#
loop_
_entity_poly.entity_id
_entity_poly.type
_entity_poly.pdbx_seq_one_letter_code
_entity_poly.pdbx_strand_id
1 'polypeptide(L)'
;MILSVLSSPALVSGLMVVHAKNPVHSVLFLIPVFRNTSGLLLLLGLDFFAMIFPVVYIGAIAISFLFVVMMFHIQIAEIHEEVLRYLPVSGIIGLIFWWEMFFILDNESIPLLPTQRNTTSLRYTVYAGKVRSWTNLETLGNLLYTYYLNAVFGF
;
A
#
# COMPACT_ATOMS: atom_id res chain seq x y z
N MET A 1 5.79 14.32 8.78
CA MET A 1 5.82 13.62 10.09
C MET A 1 4.73 12.55 10.18
N ILE A 2 3.44 12.87 9.99
CA ILE A 2 2.37 11.86 10.06
C ILE A 2 2.52 10.75 8.99
N LEU A 3 2.98 11.10 7.78
CA LEU A 3 3.26 10.16 6.70
C LEU A 3 4.30 9.10 7.12
N SER A 4 5.41 9.53 7.72
CA SER A 4 6.48 8.62 8.16
C SER A 4 6.00 7.71 9.30
N VAL A 5 5.19 8.24 10.22
CA VAL A 5 4.59 7.50 11.35
C VAL A 5 3.61 6.41 10.89
N LEU A 6 2.92 6.58 9.76
CA LEU A 6 2.05 5.53 9.19
C LEU A 6 2.82 4.56 8.29
N SER A 7 3.85 5.02 7.58
CA SER A 7 4.65 4.17 6.69
C SER A 7 5.56 3.17 7.45
N SER A 8 6.17 3.58 8.57
CA SER A 8 7.13 2.71 9.27
C SER A 8 6.48 1.47 9.90
N PRO A 9 5.31 1.54 10.57
CA PRO A 9 4.64 0.35 11.08
C PRO A 9 4.07 -0.51 9.95
N ALA A 10 3.68 0.08 8.81
CA ALA A 10 3.21 -0.68 7.64
C ALA A 10 4.33 -1.56 7.08
N LEU A 11 5.56 -1.02 6.94
CA LEU A 11 6.73 -1.77 6.48
C LEU A 11 7.12 -2.86 7.48
N VAL A 12 7.19 -2.54 8.78
CA VAL A 12 7.51 -3.53 9.82
C VAL A 12 6.49 -4.66 9.86
N SER A 13 5.19 -4.32 9.79
CA SER A 13 4.13 -5.33 9.75
C SER A 13 4.23 -6.20 8.49
N GLY A 14 4.50 -5.61 7.32
CA GLY A 14 4.69 -6.35 6.07
C GLY A 14 5.87 -7.30 6.12
N LEU A 15 6.99 -6.90 6.74
CA LEU A 15 8.10 -7.80 7.01
C LEU A 15 7.69 -8.96 7.92
N MET A 16 6.92 -8.68 8.99
CA MET A 16 6.41 -9.74 9.88
C MET A 16 5.45 -10.71 9.17
N VAL A 17 4.65 -10.25 8.20
CA VAL A 17 3.78 -11.13 7.38
C VAL A 17 4.62 -12.19 6.67
N VAL A 18 5.76 -11.80 6.07
CA VAL A 18 6.62 -12.71 5.30
C VAL A 18 7.47 -13.62 6.21
N HIS A 19 7.90 -13.12 7.37
CA HIS A 19 8.75 -13.89 8.30
C HIS A 19 7.96 -14.83 9.23
N ALA A 20 6.65 -14.64 9.39
CA ALA A 20 5.85 -15.43 10.32
C ALA A 20 5.73 -16.89 9.86
N LYS A 21 6.24 -17.82 10.69
CA LYS A 21 6.14 -19.27 10.45
C LYS A 21 4.72 -19.80 10.59
N ASN A 22 3.94 -19.23 11.51
CA ASN A 22 2.54 -19.59 11.67
C ASN A 22 1.69 -18.75 10.71
N PRO A 23 0.95 -19.38 9.78
CA PRO A 23 0.16 -18.66 8.79
C PRO A 23 -0.97 -17.82 9.43
N VAL A 24 -1.47 -18.19 10.62
CA VAL A 24 -2.44 -17.37 11.37
C VAL A 24 -1.81 -16.05 11.80
N HIS A 25 -0.55 -16.08 12.28
CA HIS A 25 0.16 -14.85 12.63
C HIS A 25 0.49 -14.01 11.40
N SER A 26 0.85 -14.64 10.28
CA SER A 26 1.07 -13.95 9.01
C SER A 26 -0.17 -13.14 8.58
N VAL A 27 -1.36 -13.76 8.61
CA VAL A 27 -2.62 -13.07 8.28
C VAL A 27 -2.97 -11.99 9.30
N LEU A 28 -2.71 -12.21 10.60
CA LEU A 28 -2.96 -11.20 11.63
C LEU A 28 -2.11 -9.95 11.44
N PHE A 29 -0.85 -10.08 11.01
CA PHE A 29 0.02 -8.95 10.66
C PHE A 29 -0.40 -8.22 9.37
N LEU A 30 -1.27 -8.80 8.55
CA LEU A 30 -1.83 -8.14 7.37
C LEU A 30 -2.84 -7.03 7.73
N ILE A 31 -3.54 -7.19 8.87
CA ILE A 31 -4.53 -6.22 9.37
C ILE A 31 -3.89 -4.83 9.63
N PRO A 32 -2.79 -4.71 10.41
CA PRO A 32 -2.13 -3.42 10.60
C PRO A 32 -1.51 -2.87 9.30
N VAL A 33 -1.09 -3.70 8.34
CA VAL A 33 -0.63 -3.23 7.01
C VAL A 33 -1.76 -2.49 6.30
N PHE A 34 -2.94 -3.10 6.19
CA PHE A 34 -4.09 -2.48 5.52
C PHE A 34 -4.61 -1.25 6.26
N ARG A 35 -4.61 -1.27 7.60
CA ARG A 35 -5.00 -0.11 8.40
C ARG A 35 -4.07 1.09 8.15
N ASN A 36 -2.75 0.88 8.21
CA ASN A 36 -1.80 1.95 7.96
C ASN A 36 -1.84 2.44 6.50
N THR A 37 -2.07 1.54 5.55
CA THR A 37 -2.24 1.87 4.13
C THR A 37 -3.50 2.71 3.88
N SER A 38 -4.63 2.37 4.52
CA SER A 38 -5.84 3.21 4.50
C SER A 38 -5.57 4.61 5.07
N GLY A 39 -4.81 4.71 6.17
CA GLY A 39 -4.36 6.00 6.70
C GLY A 39 -3.47 6.80 5.74
N LEU A 40 -2.58 6.12 4.99
CA LEU A 40 -1.77 6.74 3.95
C LEU A 40 -2.63 7.26 2.78
N LEU A 41 -3.65 6.50 2.36
CA LEU A 41 -4.61 6.92 1.33
C LEU A 41 -5.41 8.16 1.77
N LEU A 42 -5.79 8.23 3.04
CA LEU A 42 -6.46 9.41 3.62
C LEU A 42 -5.56 10.64 3.56
N LEU A 43 -4.28 10.52 3.90
CA LEU A 43 -3.32 11.63 3.81
C LEU A 43 -3.07 12.09 2.37
N LEU A 44 -3.23 11.18 1.40
CA LEU A 44 -3.15 11.49 -0.02
C LEU A 44 -4.40 12.22 -0.55
N GLY A 45 -5.46 12.32 0.27
CA GLY A 45 -6.73 12.93 -0.11
C GLY A 45 -7.67 12.01 -0.89
N LEU A 46 -7.47 10.68 -0.82
CA LEU A 46 -8.32 9.69 -1.47
C LEU A 46 -9.35 9.10 -0.47
N ASP A 47 -10.30 9.94 -0.03
CA ASP A 47 -11.24 9.60 1.05
C ASP A 47 -12.08 8.34 0.78
N PHE A 48 -12.58 8.19 -0.46
CA PHE A 48 -13.36 7.01 -0.85
C PHE A 48 -12.55 5.72 -0.75
N PHE A 49 -11.31 5.74 -1.27
CA PHE A 49 -10.42 4.59 -1.19
C PHE A 49 -10.04 4.28 0.26
N ALA A 50 -9.78 5.31 1.07
CA ALA A 50 -9.46 5.13 2.49
C ALA A 50 -10.59 4.42 3.26
N MET A 51 -11.85 4.63 2.89
CA MET A 51 -13.01 3.97 3.53
C MET A 51 -13.26 2.55 2.99
N ILE A 52 -13.13 2.33 1.68
CA ILE A 52 -13.38 1.01 1.09
C ILE A 52 -12.25 0.01 1.36
N PHE A 53 -11.01 0.50 1.52
CA PHE A 53 -9.84 -0.37 1.71
C PHE A 53 -9.98 -1.26 2.95
N PRO A 54 -10.27 -0.74 4.16
CA PRO A 54 -10.51 -1.59 5.33
C PRO A 54 -11.73 -2.50 5.17
N VAL A 55 -12.82 -2.00 4.57
CA VAL A 55 -14.07 -2.76 4.43
C VAL A 55 -13.86 -4.03 3.60
N VAL A 56 -13.19 -3.91 2.45
CA VAL A 56 -12.98 -5.06 1.55
C VAL A 56 -11.77 -5.89 2.00
N TYR A 57 -10.63 -5.26 2.29
CA TYR A 57 -9.41 -5.99 2.57
C TYR A 57 -9.35 -6.58 3.97
N ILE A 58 -9.77 -5.84 5.00
CA ILE A 58 -9.80 -6.37 6.38
C ILE A 58 -11.11 -7.14 6.59
N GLY A 59 -12.25 -6.56 6.20
CA GLY A 59 -13.57 -7.12 6.47
C GLY A 59 -13.88 -8.41 5.69
N ALA A 60 -13.62 -8.42 4.37
CA ALA A 60 -13.92 -9.59 3.55
C ALA A 60 -12.71 -10.50 3.38
N ILE A 61 -11.59 -9.97 2.85
CA ILE A 61 -10.47 -10.80 2.39
C ILE A 61 -9.65 -11.39 3.54
N ALA A 62 -9.15 -10.56 4.47
CA ALA A 62 -8.27 -11.02 5.54
C ALA A 62 -8.99 -11.99 6.50
N ILE A 63 -10.24 -11.71 6.87
CA ILE A 63 -11.03 -12.60 7.72
C ILE A 63 -11.39 -13.90 7.00
N SER A 64 -11.71 -13.85 5.70
CA SER A 64 -11.91 -15.06 4.89
C SER A 64 -10.63 -15.92 4.84
N PHE A 65 -9.47 -15.29 4.66
CA PHE A 65 -8.18 -15.97 4.72
C PHE A 65 -7.92 -16.59 6.10
N LEU A 66 -8.27 -15.89 7.18
CA LEU A 66 -8.11 -16.40 8.54
C LEU A 66 -8.97 -17.65 8.78
N PHE A 67 -10.19 -17.69 8.26
CA PHE A 67 -11.04 -18.88 8.32
C PHE A 67 -10.43 -20.06 7.55
N VAL A 68 -9.98 -19.82 6.32
CA VAL A 68 -9.37 -20.86 5.46
C VAL A 68 -8.10 -21.42 6.10
N VAL A 69 -7.22 -20.55 6.58
CA VAL A 69 -5.94 -20.94 7.20
C VAL A 69 -6.14 -21.67 8.51
N MET A 70 -7.13 -21.30 9.32
CA MET A 70 -7.41 -21.98 10.59
C MET A 70 -8.04 -23.36 10.39
N MET A 71 -8.88 -23.53 9.37
CA MET A 71 -9.47 -24.83 9.04
C MET A 71 -8.42 -25.81 8.52
N PHE A 72 -7.37 -25.31 7.89
CA PHE A 72 -6.26 -26.12 7.41
C PHE A 72 -5.26 -26.40 8.54
N HIS A 73 -5.04 -27.67 8.85
CA HIS A 73 -3.97 -28.07 9.78
C HIS A 73 -2.61 -28.02 9.04
N ILE A 74 -2.04 -26.83 8.93
CA ILE A 74 -0.73 -26.63 8.31
C ILE A 74 0.32 -27.06 9.32
N GLN A 75 1.02 -28.17 9.03
CA GLN A 75 2.17 -28.60 9.82
C GLN A 75 3.28 -27.56 9.64
N ILE A 76 3.74 -27.00 10.76
CA ILE A 76 4.83 -26.04 10.76
C ILE A 76 6.09 -26.81 10.37
N ALA A 77 6.46 -26.78 9.09
CA ALA A 77 7.69 -27.38 8.62
C ALA A 77 8.86 -26.71 9.35
N GLU A 78 9.76 -27.53 9.91
CA GLU A 78 11.07 -27.04 10.35
C GLU A 78 11.74 -26.32 9.18
N ILE A 79 12.48 -25.24 9.45
CA ILE A 79 13.10 -24.46 8.38
C ILE A 79 14.04 -25.40 7.62
N HIS A 80 13.66 -25.81 6.42
CA HIS A 80 14.49 -26.68 5.58
C HIS A 80 15.80 -25.96 5.29
N GLU A 81 16.93 -26.68 5.29
CA GLU A 81 18.24 -26.14 4.85
C GLU A 81 18.16 -25.46 3.48
N GLU A 82 17.19 -25.87 2.65
CA GLU A 82 16.87 -25.25 1.37
C GLU A 82 16.55 -23.74 1.50
N VAL A 83 15.81 -23.31 2.53
CA VAL A 83 15.49 -21.88 2.74
C VAL A 83 16.76 -21.08 3.04
N LEU A 84 17.68 -21.62 3.85
CA LEU A 84 18.97 -20.97 4.11
C LEU A 84 19.84 -20.92 2.84
N ARG A 85 19.72 -21.91 1.97
CA ARG A 85 20.46 -21.94 0.69
C ARG A 85 19.97 -20.88 -0.30
N TYR A 86 18.68 -20.52 -0.29
CA TYR A 86 18.12 -19.47 -1.15
C TYR A 86 18.20 -18.05 -0.56
N LEU A 87 18.43 -17.93 0.75
CA LEU A 87 18.64 -16.65 1.44
C LEU A 87 19.69 -15.73 0.76
N PRO A 88 20.90 -16.19 0.37
CA PRO A 88 21.87 -15.32 -0.31
C PRO A 88 21.37 -14.83 -1.66
N VAL A 89 20.59 -15.63 -2.38
CA VAL A 89 20.01 -15.22 -3.68
C VAL A 89 18.98 -14.12 -3.49
N SER A 90 18.04 -14.28 -2.54
CA SER A 90 17.09 -13.21 -2.20
C SER A 90 17.78 -11.96 -1.67
N GLY A 91 18.92 -12.11 -0.97
CA GLY A 91 19.73 -11.00 -0.49
C GLY A 91 20.34 -10.18 -1.64
N ILE A 92 20.91 -10.84 -2.64
CA ILE A 92 21.46 -10.17 -3.84
C ILE A 92 20.35 -9.43 -4.58
N ILE A 93 19.19 -10.07 -4.80
CA ILE A 93 18.05 -9.43 -5.48
C ILE A 93 17.56 -8.21 -4.69
N GLY A 94 17.42 -8.34 -3.37
CA GLY A 94 17.04 -7.22 -2.51
C GLY A 94 18.05 -6.07 -2.54
N LEU A 95 19.35 -6.38 -2.62
CA LEU A 95 20.41 -5.37 -2.71
C LEU A 95 20.38 -4.63 -4.05
N ILE A 96 20.13 -5.34 -5.16
CA ILE A 96 19.93 -4.73 -6.47
C ILE A 96 18.72 -3.78 -6.43
N PHE A 97 17.59 -4.22 -5.89
CA PHE A 97 16.41 -3.37 -5.76
C PHE A 97 16.67 -2.14 -4.88
N TRP A 98 17.42 -2.31 -3.78
CA TRP A 98 17.79 -1.21 -2.90
C TRP A 98 18.72 -0.20 -3.60
N TRP A 99 19.66 -0.70 -4.42
CA TRP A 99 20.52 0.12 -5.28
C TRP A 99 19.72 0.91 -6.32
N GLU A 100 18.73 0.28 -6.96
CA GLU A 100 17.83 0.97 -7.91
C GLU A 100 17.04 2.09 -7.22
N MET A 101 16.51 1.84 -6.02
CA MET A 101 15.81 2.88 -5.24
C MET A 101 16.74 4.05 -4.89
N PHE A 102 17.99 3.79 -4.53
CA PHE A 102 18.99 4.82 -4.27
C PHE A 102 19.30 5.66 -5.51
N PHE A 103 19.50 5.01 -6.67
CA PHE A 103 19.76 5.70 -7.93
C PHE A 103 18.59 6.59 -8.37
N ILE A 104 17.35 6.15 -8.14
CA ILE A 104 16.15 6.95 -8.42
C ILE A 104 16.11 8.21 -7.53
N LEU A 105 16.52 8.10 -6.26
CA LEU A 105 16.54 9.20 -5.30
C LEU A 105 17.63 10.24 -5.59
N ASP A 106 18.79 9.81 -6.09
CA ASP A 106 19.91 10.67 -6.45
C ASP A 106 19.72 11.41 -7.79
N ASN A 107 18.76 10.97 -8.60
CA ASN A 107 18.46 11.61 -9.87
C ASN A 107 17.87 13.02 -9.65
N GLU A 108 18.38 14.03 -10.35
CA GLU A 108 17.93 15.44 -10.27
C GLU A 108 16.45 15.66 -10.65
N SER A 109 15.78 14.61 -11.14
CA SER A 109 14.35 14.60 -11.43
C SER A 109 13.48 14.75 -10.17
N ILE A 110 14.01 14.42 -8.99
CA ILE A 110 13.31 14.60 -7.71
C ILE A 110 13.80 15.92 -7.07
N PRO A 111 12.94 16.95 -6.96
CA PRO A 111 13.35 18.20 -6.33
C PRO A 111 13.71 17.94 -4.87
N LEU A 112 15.00 17.93 -4.56
CA LEU A 112 15.48 17.84 -3.19
C LEU A 112 14.93 19.04 -2.39
N LEU A 113 14.59 18.77 -1.11
CA LEU A 113 13.94 19.72 -0.19
C LEU A 113 14.41 21.20 -0.21
N PRO A 114 15.66 21.59 -0.52
CA PRO A 114 16.02 23.01 -0.61
C PRO A 114 15.27 23.83 -1.68
N THR A 115 14.81 23.25 -2.79
CA THR A 115 14.16 24.01 -3.88
C THR A 115 12.71 24.40 -3.56
N GLN A 116 12.05 23.69 -2.65
CA GLN A 116 10.63 23.90 -2.35
C GLN A 116 10.37 25.07 -1.40
N ARG A 117 11.36 25.55 -0.63
CA ARG A 117 11.13 26.63 0.36
C ARG A 117 10.74 27.98 -0.28
N ASN A 118 11.16 28.24 -1.51
CA ASN A 118 10.90 29.52 -2.20
C ASN A 118 9.74 29.45 -3.22
N THR A 119 9.27 28.25 -3.58
CA THR A 119 8.20 28.03 -4.57
C THR A 119 6.83 27.75 -3.95
N THR A 120 6.75 27.52 -2.63
CA THR A 120 5.50 27.34 -1.89
C THR A 120 4.56 28.55 -1.97
N SER A 121 5.10 29.75 -2.17
CA SER A 121 4.32 30.99 -2.37
C SER A 121 3.86 31.20 -3.82
N LEU A 122 4.46 30.51 -4.80
CA LEU A 122 4.12 30.63 -6.23
C LEU A 122 3.06 29.59 -6.66
N ARG A 123 2.06 29.36 -5.82
CA ARG A 123 0.94 28.45 -6.15
C ARG A 123 -0.18 29.26 -6.80
N TYR A 124 -0.27 29.22 -8.13
CA TYR A 124 -1.43 29.77 -8.84
C TYR A 124 -2.64 28.84 -8.64
N THR A 125 -3.65 29.29 -7.91
CA THR A 125 -4.90 28.55 -7.72
C THR A 125 -5.99 29.08 -8.65
N VAL A 126 -6.46 28.24 -9.56
CA VAL A 126 -7.62 28.55 -10.41
C VAL A 126 -8.91 28.42 -9.57
N TYR A 127 -9.52 29.55 -9.20
CA TYR A 127 -10.76 29.56 -8.43
C TYR A 127 -11.99 29.10 -9.23
N ALA A 128 -11.99 29.29 -10.55
CA ALA A 128 -13.09 28.87 -11.43
C ALA A 128 -13.38 27.36 -11.34
N GLY A 129 -12.33 26.54 -11.25
CA GLY A 129 -12.46 25.07 -11.10
C GLY A 129 -12.90 24.61 -9.71
N LYS A 130 -12.95 25.51 -8.72
CA LYS A 130 -13.39 25.19 -7.34
C LYS A 130 -14.84 25.58 -7.05
N VAL A 131 -15.52 26.26 -7.98
CA VAL A 131 -16.93 26.68 -7.81
C VAL A 131 -17.86 25.48 -7.62
N ARG A 132 -17.54 24.36 -8.29
CA ARG A 132 -18.17 23.05 -8.07
C ARG A 132 -17.08 22.01 -7.83
N SER A 133 -16.82 21.71 -6.56
CA SER A 133 -15.89 20.65 -6.18
C SER A 133 -16.60 19.29 -6.26
N TRP A 134 -16.09 18.41 -7.12
CA TRP A 134 -16.55 17.03 -7.22
C TRP A 134 -15.83 16.19 -6.16
N THR A 135 -16.55 15.28 -5.51
CA THR A 135 -15.90 14.34 -4.59
C THR A 135 -15.21 13.22 -5.38
N ASN A 136 -14.22 12.57 -4.77
CA ASN A 136 -13.55 11.42 -5.38
C ASN A 136 -14.54 10.32 -5.77
N LEU A 137 -15.54 10.06 -4.92
CA LEU A 137 -16.59 9.07 -5.16
C LEU A 137 -17.46 9.46 -6.37
N GLU A 138 -17.90 10.71 -6.44
CA GLU A 138 -18.75 11.21 -7.54
C GLU A 138 -18.02 11.14 -8.88
N THR A 139 -16.76 11.58 -8.91
CA THR A 139 -15.93 11.58 -10.12
C THR A 139 -15.66 10.15 -10.59
N LEU A 140 -15.29 9.26 -9.66
CA LEU A 140 -15.03 7.85 -9.97
C LEU A 140 -16.29 7.14 -10.47
N GLY A 141 -17.44 7.38 -9.84
CA GLY A 141 -18.73 6.82 -10.26
C GLY A 141 -19.09 7.27 -11.68
N ASN A 142 -18.98 8.57 -11.97
CA ASN A 142 -19.24 9.07 -13.32
C ASN A 142 -18.33 8.42 -14.37
N LEU A 143 -17.04 8.24 -14.06
CA LEU A 143 -16.07 7.64 -14.97
C LEU A 143 -16.34 6.14 -15.20
N LEU A 144 -16.57 5.39 -14.11
CA LEU A 144 -16.79 3.94 -14.14
C LEU A 144 -18.09 3.58 -14.86
N TYR A 145 -19.19 4.29 -14.57
CA TYR A 145 -20.50 3.93 -15.13
C TYR A 145 -20.75 4.53 -16.52
N THR A 146 -20.05 5.60 -16.92
CA THR A 146 -20.23 6.19 -18.25
C THR A 146 -19.23 5.66 -19.26
N TYR A 147 -17.94 5.63 -18.92
CA TYR A 147 -16.88 5.31 -19.89
C TYR A 147 -16.33 3.89 -19.73
N TYR A 148 -16.17 3.43 -18.48
CA TYR A 148 -15.53 2.14 -18.19
C TYR A 148 -16.52 1.04 -17.78
N LEU A 149 -17.78 1.15 -18.21
CA LEU A 149 -18.82 0.20 -17.83
C LEU A 149 -18.48 -1.24 -18.27
N ASN A 150 -17.84 -1.39 -19.44
CA ASN A 150 -17.33 -2.67 -19.91
C ASN A 150 -16.33 -3.28 -18.91
N ALA A 151 -15.33 -2.52 -18.46
CA ALA A 151 -14.33 -3.01 -17.51
C ALA A 151 -14.94 -3.45 -16.15
N VAL A 152 -16.10 -2.91 -15.78
CA VAL A 152 -16.82 -3.28 -14.56
C VAL A 152 -17.63 -4.57 -14.72
N PHE A 153 -18.32 -4.75 -15.86
CA PHE A 153 -19.26 -5.87 -16.05
C PHE A 153 -18.71 -7.01 -16.93
N GLY A 154 -17.56 -6.84 -17.57
CA GLY A 154 -16.85 -7.91 -18.27
C GLY A 154 -17.52 -8.40 -19.56
N PHE A 155 -18.13 -7.50 -20.34
CA PHE A 155 -18.77 -7.81 -21.63
C PHE A 155 -18.11 -7.11 -22.81
#